data_AF-A0A2E3MB68-F1
#
_entry.id   AF-A0A2E3MB68-F1
#
_cell.length_a   1.000
_cell.length_b   1.000
_cell.length_c   1.000
_cell.angle_alpha   90.00
_cell.angle_beta   90.00
_cell.angle_gamma   90.00
#
_symmetry.space_group_name_H-M   'P 1'
#
loop_
_entity.id
_entity.type
_entity.pdbx_description
1 polymer ?
#
loop_
_entity_poly.entity_id
_entity_poly.type
_entity_poly.pdbx_seq_one_letter_code
_entity_poly.pdbx_strand_id
1 'polypeptide(L)'
;MNKKIIALLITIALSTVCNGQEIEMKKVFGSYKFALEGEKISMRKIVDLMEPNYKAAALMKKAHKNRLLGGIIGGAGSALVGWNLGIAASKNGNPNWVMAGLGAGLIVVSIPIHTNANKNAKKAVEMYNSSLDASTSFNPEFKVLANRNGIGLGIRF
;
A
#
# COMPACT_ATOMS: atom_id res chain seq x y z
N MET A 1 4.50 48.83 -12.87
CA MET A 1 3.98 47.69 -12.06
C MET A 1 4.80 47.59 -10.78
N ASN A 2 4.17 47.68 -9.61
CA ASN A 2 4.90 47.74 -8.34
C ASN A 2 5.62 46.41 -8.06
N LYS A 3 6.90 46.43 -7.69
CA LYS A 3 7.69 45.22 -7.34
C LYS A 3 7.00 44.33 -6.31
N LYS A 4 6.19 44.91 -5.42
CA LYS A 4 5.40 44.20 -4.41
C LYS A 4 4.27 43.34 -5.02
N ILE A 5 3.67 43.78 -6.12
CA ILE A 5 2.59 43.04 -6.82
C ILE A 5 3.18 41.81 -7.54
N ILE A 6 4.37 41.97 -8.13
CA ILE A 6 5.11 40.88 -8.77
C ILE A 6 5.52 39.83 -7.73
N ALA A 7 5.99 40.27 -6.55
CA ALA A 7 6.35 39.37 -5.47
C ALA A 7 5.14 38.57 -4.93
N LEU A 8 3.95 39.20 -4.85
CA LEU A 8 2.72 38.54 -4.40
C LEU A 8 2.21 37.49 -5.40
N LEU A 9 2.29 37.78 -6.71
CA LEU A 9 1.92 36.82 -7.75
C LEU A 9 2.82 35.59 -7.77
N ILE A 10 4.12 35.76 -7.49
CA ILE A 10 5.09 34.66 -7.44
C ILE A 10 4.85 33.73 -6.25
N THR A 11 4.37 34.26 -5.12
CA THR A 11 4.09 33.47 -3.91
C THR A 11 2.83 32.63 -4.04
N ILE A 12 1.81 33.13 -4.75
CA ILE A 12 0.56 32.40 -5.02
C ILE A 12 0.80 31.26 -6.03
N ALA A 13 1.73 31.43 -6.99
CA ALA A 13 2.06 30.39 -7.96
C ALA A 13 2.76 29.17 -7.31
N LEU A 14 3.51 29.37 -6.23
CA LEU A 14 4.30 28.31 -5.58
C LEU A 14 3.48 27.37 -4.68
N SER A 15 2.25 27.72 -4.31
CA SER A 15 1.43 26.93 -3.37
C SER A 15 0.62 25.79 -4.01
N THR A 16 0.74 25.56 -5.33
CA THR A 16 -0.16 24.64 -6.06
C THR A 16 0.41 23.27 -6.42
N VAL A 17 1.63 22.92 -5.99
CA VAL A 17 2.18 21.56 -6.19
C VAL A 17 2.06 20.70 -4.93
N CYS A 18 0.84 20.30 -4.61
CA CYS A 18 0.59 19.19 -3.69
C CYS A 18 0.45 17.90 -4.51
N ASN A 19 1.58 17.33 -4.95
CA ASN A 19 1.58 15.98 -5.51
C ASN A 19 1.36 15.01 -4.35
N GLY A 20 0.27 14.24 -4.36
CA GLY A 20 0.09 13.23 -3.34
C GLY A 20 1.10 12.08 -3.55
N GLN A 21 1.60 11.54 -2.43
CA GLN A 21 2.74 10.63 -2.43
C GLN A 21 2.32 9.24 -2.93
N GLU A 22 2.93 8.78 -4.03
CA GLU A 22 2.67 7.46 -4.61
C GLU A 22 3.35 6.34 -3.82
N ILE A 23 2.65 5.21 -3.62
CA ILE A 23 3.23 4.03 -2.99
C ILE A 23 3.83 3.11 -4.05
N GLU A 24 5.16 2.93 -4.00
CA GLU A 24 5.86 1.93 -4.80
C GLU A 24 5.59 0.52 -4.28
N MET A 25 5.29 -0.41 -5.18
CA MET A 25 5.09 -1.82 -4.86
C MET A 25 6.02 -2.72 -5.68
N LYS A 26 6.92 -3.44 -5.01
CA LYS A 26 7.88 -4.37 -5.64
C LYS A 26 7.59 -5.80 -5.25
N LYS A 27 7.41 -6.68 -6.23
CA LYS A 27 7.20 -8.12 -6.00
C LYS A 27 8.50 -8.76 -5.50
N VAL A 28 8.40 -9.54 -4.43
CA VAL A 28 9.47 -10.36 -3.89
C VAL A 28 9.01 -11.81 -3.78
N PHE A 29 9.93 -12.72 -3.45
CA PHE A 29 9.58 -14.13 -3.29
C PHE A 29 8.46 -14.29 -2.24
N GLY A 30 7.29 -14.75 -2.69
CA GLY A 30 6.10 -15.01 -1.86
C GLY A 30 5.33 -13.78 -1.32
N SER A 31 5.76 -12.53 -1.59
CA SER A 31 5.13 -11.32 -1.03
C SER A 31 5.40 -10.06 -1.86
N TYR A 32 4.87 -8.92 -1.41
CA TYR A 32 5.24 -7.58 -1.89
C TYR A 32 6.04 -6.81 -0.83
N LYS A 33 6.95 -5.95 -1.30
CA LYS A 33 7.57 -4.87 -0.53
C LYS A 33 6.94 -3.55 -0.96
N PHE A 34 6.68 -2.68 0.01
CA PHE A 34 6.12 -1.36 -0.23
C PHE A 34 7.14 -0.31 0.15
N ALA A 35 7.24 0.75 -0.65
CA ALA A 35 8.07 1.89 -0.36
C ALA A 35 7.31 3.19 -0.66
N LEU A 36 7.66 4.25 0.06
CA LEU A 36 7.20 5.61 -0.14
C LEU A 36 8.45 6.46 -0.28
N GLU A 37 8.60 7.18 -1.40
CA GLU A 37 9.79 8.01 -1.66
C GLU A 37 11.12 7.24 -1.48
N GLY A 38 11.14 5.97 -1.86
CA GLY A 38 12.31 5.09 -1.70
C GLY A 38 12.50 4.49 -0.30
N GLU A 39 11.78 4.94 0.73
CA GLU A 39 11.83 4.38 2.07
C GLU A 39 10.83 3.22 2.23
N LYS A 40 11.27 2.10 2.82
CA LYS A 40 10.40 0.95 3.05
C LYS A 40 9.35 1.27 4.12
N ILE A 41 8.08 1.12 3.78
CA ILE A 41 6.96 1.33 4.71
C ILE A 41 6.27 0.02 5.12
N SER A 42 5.68 0.03 6.32
CA SER A 42 4.93 -1.11 6.85
C SER A 42 3.47 -1.10 6.35
N MET A 43 2.85 -2.27 6.26
CA MET A 43 1.42 -2.37 5.91
C MET A 43 0.51 -1.57 6.85
N ARG A 44 0.86 -1.47 8.13
CA ARG A 44 0.12 -0.67 9.10
C ARG A 44 0.15 0.81 8.72
N LYS A 45 1.35 1.33 8.44
CA LYS A 45 1.51 2.71 7.99
C LYS A 45 0.77 2.99 6.68
N ILE A 46 0.72 2.01 5.76
CA ILE A 46 -0.07 2.13 4.53
C ILE A 46 -1.57 2.26 4.82
N VAL A 47 -2.11 1.50 5.78
CA VAL A 47 -3.52 1.65 6.19
C VAL A 47 -3.78 3.07 6.69
N ASP A 48 -2.89 3.60 7.53
CA ASP A 48 -3.02 4.96 8.07
C ASP A 48 -2.96 6.01 6.95
N LEU A 49 -2.05 5.85 5.97
CA LEU A 49 -1.96 6.73 4.80
C LEU A 49 -3.20 6.67 3.90
N MET A 50 -3.87 5.52 3.86
CA MET A 50 -5.07 5.30 3.05
C MET A 50 -6.36 5.72 3.76
N GLU A 51 -6.34 6.20 5.01
CA GLU A 51 -7.56 6.61 5.76
C GLU A 51 -8.51 7.53 4.98
N PRO A 52 -8.03 8.53 4.21
CA PRO A 52 -8.90 9.37 3.39
C PRO A 52 -9.66 8.58 2.31
N ASN A 53 -9.11 7.45 1.85
CA ASN A 53 -9.73 6.54 0.90
C ASN A 53 -10.21 5.26 1.62
N TYR A 54 -11.42 5.33 2.20
CA TYR A 54 -12.02 4.23 2.95
C TYR A 54 -11.97 2.87 2.23
N LYS A 55 -12.18 2.84 0.91
CA LYS A 55 -12.17 1.60 0.12
C LYS A 55 -10.76 1.00 0.05
N ALA A 56 -9.73 1.81 -0.19
CA ALA A 56 -8.35 1.36 -0.20
C ALA A 56 -7.89 0.93 1.21
N ALA A 57 -8.22 1.70 2.24
CA ALA A 57 -7.91 1.38 3.63
C ALA A 57 -8.54 0.06 4.08
N ALA A 58 -9.81 -0.20 3.72
CA ALA A 58 -10.48 -1.45 4.06
C ALA A 58 -9.82 -2.68 3.43
N LEU A 59 -9.43 -2.58 2.15
CA LEU A 59 -8.70 -3.63 1.45
C LEU A 59 -7.32 -3.88 2.06
N MET A 60 -6.57 -2.82 2.38
CA MET A 60 -5.25 -2.96 3.00
C MET A 60 -5.34 -3.52 4.43
N LYS A 61 -6.35 -3.11 5.21
CA LYS A 61 -6.61 -3.68 6.55
C LYS A 61 -6.93 -5.16 6.48
N LYS A 62 -7.74 -5.58 5.51
CA LYS A 62 -8.03 -7.00 5.25
C LYS A 62 -6.77 -7.76 4.85
N ALA A 63 -5.93 -7.18 4.00
CA ALA A 63 -4.65 -7.75 3.62
C ALA A 63 -3.73 -7.95 4.84
N HIS A 64 -3.61 -6.94 5.70
CA HIS A 64 -2.80 -6.98 6.91
C HIS A 64 -3.26 -8.08 7.87
N LYS A 65 -4.57 -8.17 8.14
CA LYS A 65 -5.16 -9.21 9.00
C LYS A 65 -4.91 -10.61 8.44
N ASN A 66 -5.17 -10.81 7.14
CA ASN A 66 -4.94 -12.11 6.50
C ASN A 66 -3.46 -12.48 6.50
N ARG A 67 -2.55 -11.51 6.34
CA ARG A 67 -1.11 -11.79 6.41
C ARG A 67 -0.66 -12.19 7.80
N LEU A 68 -1.20 -11.56 8.85
CA LEU A 68 -0.94 -11.94 10.23
C LEU A 68 -1.48 -13.35 10.51
N LEU A 69 -2.74 -13.61 10.17
CA LEU A 69 -3.37 -14.92 10.37
C LEU A 69 -2.64 -16.03 9.61
N GLY A 70 -2.35 -15.80 8.32
CA GLY A 70 -1.58 -16.74 7.52
C GLY A 70 -0.18 -16.99 8.08
N GLY A 71 0.48 -15.94 8.59
CA GLY A 71 1.79 -16.05 9.22
C GLY A 71 1.78 -16.88 10.50
N ILE A 72 0.76 -16.73 11.34
CA ILE A 72 0.58 -17.55 12.56
C ILE A 72 0.31 -19.01 12.19
N ILE A 73 -0.63 -19.26 11.28
CA ILE A 73 -0.99 -20.63 10.85
C ILE A 73 0.18 -21.31 10.16
N GLY A 74 0.81 -20.63 9.20
CA GLY A 74 1.95 -21.15 8.45
C GLY A 74 3.17 -21.35 9.34
N GLY A 75 3.42 -20.44 10.29
CA GLY A 75 4.50 -20.54 11.27
C GLY A 75 4.29 -21.68 12.28
N ALA A 76 3.06 -21.87 12.77
CA ALA A 76 2.73 -23.02 13.62
C ALA A 76 2.86 -24.34 12.84
N GLY A 77 2.36 -24.38 11.60
CA GLY A 77 2.46 -25.55 10.73
C GLY A 77 3.91 -25.92 10.41
N SER A 78 4.74 -24.95 10.04
CA SER A 78 6.16 -25.18 9.77
C SER A 78 6.96 -25.56 11.01
N ALA A 79 6.61 -25.01 12.18
CA ALA A 79 7.21 -25.43 13.45
C ALA A 79 6.88 -26.89 13.78
N LEU A 80 5.62 -27.32 13.61
CA LEU A 80 5.20 -28.71 13.87
C LEU A 80 5.90 -29.70 12.92
N VAL A 81 6.01 -29.36 11.64
CA VAL A 81 6.73 -30.19 10.65
C VAL A 81 8.24 -30.20 10.99
N GLY A 82 8.85 -29.03 11.14
CA GLY A 82 10.28 -28.89 11.38
C GLY A 82 10.74 -29.57 12.67
N TRP A 83 9.95 -29.48 13.75
CA TRP A 83 10.23 -30.14 15.01
C TRP A 83 10.26 -31.67 14.88
N ASN A 84 9.24 -32.25 14.23
CA ASN A 84 9.17 -33.70 14.02
C ASN A 84 10.25 -34.19 13.05
N LEU A 85 10.62 -33.42 12.03
CA LEU A 85 11.76 -33.72 11.17
C LEU A 85 13.08 -33.71 11.94
N GLY A 86 13.26 -32.76 12.87
CA GLY A 86 14.44 -32.71 13.76
C GLY A 86 14.52 -33.94 14.66
N ILE A 87 13.40 -34.40 15.22
CA ILE A 87 13.33 -35.65 15.99
C ILE A 87 13.65 -36.86 15.09
N ALA A 88 13.10 -36.91 13.87
CA ALA A 88 13.34 -38.01 12.93
C ALA A 88 14.82 -38.14 12.54
N ALA A 89 15.56 -37.02 12.51
CA ALA A 89 16.99 -37.00 12.26
C ALA A 89 17.84 -37.37 13.49
N SER A 90 17.24 -37.49 14.67
CA SER A 90 17.92 -37.87 15.91
C SER A 90 18.09 -39.40 16.02
N LYS A 91 19.24 -39.84 16.55
CA LYS A 91 19.67 -41.25 16.61
C LYS A 91 18.70 -42.19 17.35
N ASN A 92 17.84 -41.65 18.21
CA ASN A 92 16.85 -42.41 18.98
C ASN A 92 15.48 -41.71 19.03
N GLY A 93 15.19 -40.86 18.04
CA GLY A 93 13.96 -40.08 17.99
C GLY A 93 12.76 -40.89 17.52
N ASN A 94 11.60 -40.70 18.16
CA ASN A 94 10.33 -41.25 17.71
C ASN A 94 9.42 -40.11 17.22
N PRO A 95 9.52 -39.72 15.93
CA PRO A 95 8.77 -38.60 15.40
C PRO A 95 7.26 -38.88 15.35
N ASN A 96 6.45 -37.90 15.73
CA ASN A 96 5.01 -38.00 15.61
C ASN A 96 4.58 -37.52 14.22
N TRP A 97 4.46 -38.47 13.29
CA TRP A 97 4.04 -38.18 11.91
C TRP A 97 2.60 -37.67 11.79
N VAL A 98 1.72 -37.94 12.77
CA VAL A 98 0.38 -37.35 12.83
C VAL A 98 0.48 -35.84 13.08
N MET A 99 1.33 -35.41 14.01
CA MET A 99 1.61 -33.99 14.26
C MET A 99 2.29 -33.31 13.07
N ALA A 100 3.22 -33.99 12.41
CA ALA A 100 3.82 -33.49 11.18
C ALA A 100 2.78 -33.35 10.05
N GLY A 101 1.88 -34.32 9.90
CA GLY A 101 0.77 -34.28 8.93
C GLY A 101 -0.20 -33.14 9.19
N LEU A 102 -0.56 -32.89 10.45
CA LEU A 102 -1.34 -31.72 10.86
C LEU A 102 -0.61 -30.41 10.53
N GLY A 103 0.68 -30.34 10.83
CA GLY A 103 1.52 -29.18 10.50
C GLY A 103 1.56 -28.91 9.00
N ALA A 104 1.72 -29.94 8.18
CA ALA A 104 1.66 -29.84 6.72
C ALA A 104 0.28 -29.37 6.23
N GLY A 105 -0.80 -29.86 6.83
CA GLY A 105 -2.16 -29.39 6.56
C GLY A 105 -2.34 -27.90 6.82
N LEU A 106 -1.83 -27.39 7.95
CA LEU A 106 -1.86 -25.96 8.28
C LEU A 106 -1.06 -25.12 7.27
N ILE A 107 0.11 -25.60 6.84
CA ILE A 107 0.89 -24.93 5.79
C ILE A 107 0.06 -24.80 4.51
N VAL A 108 -0.58 -25.88 4.06
CA VAL A 108 -1.43 -25.86 2.85
C VAL A 108 -2.57 -24.85 2.98
N VAL A 109 -3.23 -24.79 4.14
CA VAL A 109 -4.31 -23.82 4.42
C VAL A 109 -3.77 -22.37 4.46
N SER A 110 -2.53 -22.14 4.87
CA SER A 110 -1.93 -20.81 4.92
C SER A 110 -1.70 -20.19 3.52
N ILE A 111 -1.49 -21.01 2.48
CA ILE A 111 -1.18 -20.57 1.11
C ILE A 111 -2.28 -19.69 0.49
N PRO A 112 -3.56 -20.10 0.44
CA PRO A 112 -4.62 -19.26 -0.11
C PRO A 112 -4.84 -17.99 0.73
N ILE A 113 -4.63 -18.05 2.05
CA ILE A 113 -4.73 -16.88 2.93
C ILE A 113 -3.68 -15.83 2.56
N HIS A 114 -2.42 -16.24 2.40
CA HIS A 114 -1.33 -15.36 1.96
C HIS A 114 -1.55 -14.82 0.55
N THR A 115 -2.04 -15.66 -0.37
CA THR A 115 -2.35 -15.26 -1.74
C THR A 115 -3.44 -14.18 -1.76
N ASN A 116 -4.49 -14.36 -0.97
CA ASN A 116 -5.58 -13.38 -0.85
C ASN A 116 -5.10 -12.08 -0.17
N ALA A 117 -4.22 -12.17 0.83
CA ALA A 117 -3.60 -11.00 1.44
C ALA A 117 -2.82 -10.17 0.40
N ASN A 118 -1.98 -10.82 -0.40
CA ASN A 118 -1.19 -10.18 -1.45
C ASN A 118 -2.08 -9.52 -2.53
N LYS A 119 -3.16 -10.20 -2.96
CA LYS A 119 -4.13 -9.65 -3.91
C LYS A 119 -4.83 -8.40 -3.38
N ASN A 120 -5.27 -8.42 -2.12
CA ASN A 120 -5.94 -7.27 -1.50
C ASN A 120 -4.98 -6.09 -1.31
N ALA A 121 -3.72 -6.35 -0.91
CA ALA A 121 -2.72 -5.29 -0.77
C ALA A 121 -2.41 -4.62 -2.11
N LYS A 122 -2.23 -5.41 -3.17
CA LYS A 122 -2.04 -4.89 -4.54
C LYS A 122 -3.19 -3.99 -4.97
N LYS A 123 -4.43 -4.47 -4.85
CA LYS A 123 -5.63 -3.70 -5.21
C LYS A 123 -5.76 -2.40 -4.40
N ALA A 124 -5.40 -2.43 -3.12
CA ALA A 124 -5.44 -1.25 -2.28
C ALA A 124 -4.44 -0.17 -2.74
N VAL A 125 -3.19 -0.57 -3.05
CA VAL A 125 -2.17 0.34 -3.57
C VAL A 125 -2.57 0.89 -4.93
N GLU A 126 -3.02 0.05 -5.86
CA GLU A 126 -3.50 0.50 -7.18
C GLU A 126 -4.64 1.51 -7.04
N MET A 127 -5.63 1.24 -6.18
CA MET A 127 -6.75 2.14 -5.95
C MET A 127 -6.31 3.49 -5.35
N TYR A 128 -5.35 3.47 -4.43
CA TYR A 128 -4.80 4.68 -3.83
C TYR A 128 -4.01 5.50 -4.85
N ASN A 129 -3.07 4.87 -5.58
CA ASN A 129 -2.28 5.55 -6.60
C ASN A 129 -3.16 6.11 -7.73
N SER A 130 -4.17 5.36 -8.20
CA SER A 130 -5.11 5.90 -9.20
C SER A 130 -5.96 7.07 -8.68
N SER A 131 -6.22 7.15 -7.37
CA SER A 131 -6.94 8.30 -6.79
C SER A 131 -6.07 9.56 -6.72
N LEU A 132 -4.74 9.40 -6.70
CA LEU A 132 -3.79 10.51 -6.82
C LEU A 132 -3.78 11.07 -8.26
N ASP A 133 -3.76 10.18 -9.26
CA ASP A 133 -3.79 10.56 -10.68
C ASP A 133 -5.13 11.21 -11.10
N ALA A 134 -6.25 10.75 -10.53
CA ALA A 134 -7.55 11.37 -10.79
C ALA A 134 -7.65 12.79 -10.21
N SER A 135 -6.90 13.08 -9.14
CA SER A 135 -6.85 14.41 -8.53
C SER A 135 -5.96 15.39 -9.32
N THR A 136 -4.99 14.89 -10.10
CA THR A 136 -4.16 15.70 -11.02
C THR A 136 -4.84 16.02 -12.35
N SER A 137 -6.00 15.42 -12.67
CA SER A 137 -6.78 15.77 -13.88
C SER A 137 -7.66 17.01 -13.72
N PHE A 138 -7.44 17.84 -12.70
CA PHE A 138 -8.03 19.18 -12.66
C PHE A 138 -7.20 20.09 -13.59
N ASN A 139 -7.67 20.23 -14.83
CA ASN A 139 -7.02 21.04 -15.86
C ASN A 139 -7.88 22.29 -16.20
N PRO A 140 -8.14 23.19 -15.23
CA PRO A 140 -8.92 24.40 -15.48
C PRO A 140 -8.15 25.29 -16.46
N GLU A 141 -8.79 25.66 -17.57
CA GLU A 141 -8.24 26.67 -18.46
C GLU A 141 -8.37 28.04 -17.78
N PHE A 142 -7.24 28.58 -17.31
CA PHE A 142 -7.16 29.95 -16.82
C PHE A 142 -6.96 30.89 -18.01
N LYS A 143 -7.95 31.76 -18.26
CA LYS A 143 -7.81 32.86 -19.22
C LYS A 143 -7.72 34.17 -18.47
N VAL A 144 -6.64 34.89 -18.71
CA VAL A 144 -6.52 36.29 -18.30
C VAL A 144 -7.27 37.14 -19.31
N LEU A 145 -8.31 37.82 -18.86
CA LEU A 145 -9.13 38.70 -19.67
C LEU A 145 -8.78 40.15 -19.32
N ALA A 146 -8.30 40.92 -20.29
CA ALA A 146 -8.04 42.34 -20.12
C ALA A 146 -8.91 43.15 -21.09
N ASN A 147 -9.68 44.12 -20.57
CA ASN A 147 -10.45 45.06 -21.38
C ASN A 147 -10.21 46.51 -20.90
N ARG A 148 -10.89 47.47 -21.54
CA ARG A 148 -10.79 48.91 -21.16
C ARG A 148 -11.22 49.22 -19.72
N ASN A 149 -12.03 48.36 -19.10
CA ASN A 149 -12.62 48.56 -17.78
C ASN A 149 -11.87 47.78 -16.67
N GLY A 150 -10.88 46.94 -17.01
CA GLY A 150 -10.06 46.23 -16.04
C GLY A 150 -9.50 44.90 -16.51
N ILE A 151 -8.88 44.18 -15.57
CA ILE A 151 -8.32 42.84 -15.76
C ILE A 151 -9.13 41.87 -14.89
N GLY A 152 -9.54 40.74 -15.47
CA GLY A 152 -10.26 39.66 -14.79
C GLY A 152 -9.64 38.29 -15.07
N LEU A 153 -9.87 37.34 -14.17
CA LEU A 153 -9.48 35.94 -14.33
C LEU A 153 -10.73 35.11 -14.62
N GLY A 154 -10.77 34.50 -15.80
CA GLY A 154 -11.78 33.52 -16.17
C GLY A 154 -11.27 32.11 -15.86
N ILE A 155 -12.07 31.33 -15.13
CA ILE A 155 -11.83 29.91 -14.88
C ILE A 155 -12.88 29.14 -15.68
N ARG A 156 -12.45 28.25 -16.57
CA ARG A 156 -13.36 27.34 -17.29
C ARG A 156 -13.18 25.93 -16.73
N PHE A 157 -14.27 25.37 -16.20
CA PHE A 157 -14.38 24.01 -15.69
C PHE A 157 -14.73 23.04 -16.81
#